data_AF-A0A099PFL0-F1
#
_entry.id   AF-A0A099PFL0-F1
#
_cell.length_a   1.000
_cell.length_b   1.000
_cell.length_c   1.000
_cell.angle_alpha   90.00
_cell.angle_beta   90.00
_cell.angle_gamma   90.00
#
_symmetry.space_group_name_H-M   'P 1'
#
loop_
_entity.id
_entity.type
_entity.pdbx_description
1 polymer ?
#
loop_
_entity_poly.entity_id
_entity_poly.type
_entity_poly.pdbx_seq_one_letter_code
_entity_poly.pdbx_strand_id
1 'polypeptide(L)' 'MKKLTLTLLATSMLFAAGAVVADADKSIEYRQSVYKVVKWHMDPLGGMAKGELAFDADAALHHARQVNA' A
#
# COMPACT_ATOMS: atom_id res chain seq x y z
N MET A 1 -46.88 -4.25 6.25
CA MET A 1 -45.79 -4.30 5.25
C MET A 1 -44.67 -3.30 5.51
N LYS A 2 -44.95 -2.00 5.74
CA LYS A 2 -43.93 -0.97 6.03
C LYS A 2 -42.89 -1.32 7.10
N LYS A 3 -43.31 -1.97 8.20
CA LYS A 3 -42.42 -2.42 9.28
C LYS A 3 -41.46 -3.52 8.82
N LEU A 4 -41.94 -4.45 8.00
CA LEU A 4 -41.13 -5.55 7.44
C LEU A 4 -40.08 -5.02 6.46
N THR A 5 -40.46 -4.05 5.62
CA THR A 5 -39.56 -3.40 4.67
C THR A 5 -38.46 -2.62 5.38
N LEU A 6 -38.79 -1.93 6.48
CA LEU A 6 -37.82 -1.16 7.28
C LEU A 6 -36.82 -2.09 7.99
N THR A 7 -37.28 -3.23 8.51
CA THR A 7 -36.40 -4.24 9.15
C THR A 7 -35.45 -4.86 8.13
N LEU A 8 -35.92 -5.22 6.93
CA LEU A 8 -35.07 -5.76 5.85
C LEU A 8 -33.99 -4.77 5.40
N LEU A 9 -34.35 -3.49 5.27
CA LEU A 9 -33.40 -2.45 4.90
C LEU A 9 -32.34 -2.26 5.99
N ALA A 10 -32.74 -2.22 7.27
CA ALA A 10 -31.81 -2.12 8.39
C ALA A 10 -30.85 -3.32 8.48
N THR A 11 -31.33 -4.54 8.24
CA THR A 11 -30.48 -5.74 8.22
C THR A 11 -29.48 -5.70 7.07
N SER A 12 -29.89 -5.25 5.87
CA SER A 12 -28.97 -5.15 4.72
C SER A 12 -27.81 -4.16 4.94
N MET A 13 -28.04 -3.07 5.69
CA MET A 13 -26.99 -2.10 6.02
C MET A 13 -25.98 -2.64 7.03
N LEU A 14 -26.40 -3.52 7.95
CA LEU A 14 -25.51 -4.17 8.92
C LEU A 14 -24.55 -5.17 8.24
N PHE A 15 -24.99 -5.86 7.19
CA PHE A 15 -24.12 -6.75 6.40
C PHE A 15 -23.12 -5.98 5.53
N ALA A 16 -23.47 -4.78 5.05
CA ALA A 16 -22.54 -3.94 4.30
C ALA A 16 -21.39 -3.40 5.16
N ALA A 17 -21.61 -3.18 6.46
CA ALA A 17 -20.58 -2.68 7.37
C ALA A 17 -19.49 -3.72 7.69
N GLY A 18 -19.80 -5.02 7.62
CA GLY A 18 -18.85 -6.11 7.90
C GLY A 18 -17.83 -6.36 6.78
N ALA A 19 -18.06 -5.84 5.57
CA ALA A 19 -17.20 -6.11 4.41
C ALA A 19 -15.93 -5.24 4.34
N VAL A 20 -15.76 -4.27 5.25
CA VAL A 20 -14.66 -3.27 5.22
C VAL A 20 -13.69 -3.43 6.40
N VAL A 21 -13.74 -4.55 7.13
CA VAL A 21 -12.69 -4.86 8.10
C VAL A 21 -11.56 -5.56 7.36
N ALA A 22 -10.74 -4.78 6.65
CA ALA A 22 -9.42 -5.26 6.27
C ALA A 22 -8.72 -5.71 7.55
N ASP A 23 -8.23 -6.94 7.58
CA ASP A 23 -7.44 -7.47 8.69
C ASP A 23 -6.34 -6.44 9.03
N ALA A 24 -6.38 -5.92 10.26
CA ALA A 24 -5.51 -4.84 10.69
C ALA A 24 -4.04 -5.24 10.60
N ASP A 25 -3.72 -6.50 10.92
CA ASP A 25 -2.37 -7.04 10.84
C ASP A 25 -1.96 -7.18 9.37
N LYS A 26 -2.84 -7.69 8.51
CA LYS A 26 -2.57 -7.75 7.06
C LYS A 26 -2.33 -6.36 6.46
N SER A 27 -3.07 -5.36 6.93
CA SER A 27 -2.92 -3.96 6.49
C SER A 27 -1.60 -3.35 6.98
N ILE A 28 -1.13 -3.72 8.18
CA ILE A 28 0.17 -3.33 8.71
C ILE A 28 1.29 -4.03 7.91
N GLU A 29 1.20 -5.34 7.74
CA GLU A 29 2.16 -6.16 6.96
C GLU A 29 2.30 -5.64 5.52
N TYR A 30 1.18 -5.28 4.88
CA TYR A 30 1.17 -4.71 3.54
C TYR A 30 1.99 -3.42 3.46
N ARG A 31 1.71 -2.45 4.34
CA ARG A 31 2.43 -1.17 4.37
C ARG A 31 3.92 -1.36 4.65
N GLN A 32 4.27 -2.21 5.62
CA GLN A 32 5.66 -2.55 5.91
C GLN A 32 6.37 -3.17 4.70
N SER A 33 5.69 -4.06 3.98
CA SER A 33 6.25 -4.72 2.79
C SER A 33 6.49 -3.72 1.66
N VAL A 34 5.54 -2.82 1.40
CA VAL A 34 5.72 -1.72 0.43
C VAL A 34 6.93 -0.87 0.80
N TYR A 35 7.04 -0.44 2.07
CA TYR A 35 8.18 0.39 2.49
C TYR A 35 9.53 -0.34 2.44
N LYS A 36 9.56 -1.67 2.62
CA LYS A 36 10.79 -2.46 2.40
C LYS A 36 11.24 -2.41 0.95
N VAL A 37 10.31 -2.55 -0.01
CA VAL A 37 10.62 -2.44 -1.45
C VAL A 37 11.06 -1.03 -1.81
N VAL A 38 10.35 -0.01 -1.32
CA VAL A 38 10.74 1.40 -1.52
C VAL A 38 12.15 1.63 -1.01
N LYS A 39 12.48 1.18 0.21
CA LYS A 39 13.83 1.29 0.77
C LYS A 39 14.87 0.60 -0.10
N TRP A 40 14.60 -0.62 -0.56
CA TRP A 40 15.52 -1.38 -1.41
C TRP A 40 15.92 -0.62 -2.68
N HIS A 41 14.99 0.10 -3.31
CA HIS A 41 15.30 0.90 -4.50
C HIS A 41 15.82 2.30 -4.17
N MET A 42 15.43 2.89 -3.04
CA MET A 42 15.92 4.20 -2.61
C MET A 42 17.35 4.19 -2.09
N ASP A 43 17.81 3.10 -1.48
CA ASP A 43 19.18 2.97 -0.94
C ASP A 43 20.27 3.24 -2.01
N PRO A 44 20.27 2.59 -3.19
CA PRO A 44 21.27 2.87 -4.22
C PRO A 44 21.14 4.28 -4.81
N LEU A 45 19.92 4.80 -4.97
CA LEU A 45 19.70 6.18 -5.41
C LEU A 45 20.32 7.19 -4.44
N GLY A 46 20.06 7.01 -3.14
CA GLY A 46 20.63 7.84 -2.09
C GLY A 46 22.15 7.72 -2.02
N GLY A 47 22.69 6.50 -2.14
CA GLY A 47 24.14 6.26 -2.16
C GLY A 47 24.82 6.96 -3.34
N MET A 48 24.24 6.89 -4.54
CA MET A 48 24.73 7.61 -5.72
C MET A 48 24.67 9.13 -5.54
N ALA A 49 23.55 9.66 -5.03
CA ALA A 49 23.38 11.10 -4.81
C ALA A 49 24.38 11.67 -3.78
N LYS A 50 24.77 10.87 -2.79
CA LYS A 50 25.76 11.24 -1.76
C LYS A 50 27.21 11.03 -2.21
N GLY A 51 27.44 10.34 -3.33
CA GLY A 51 28.78 9.92 -3.76
C GLY A 51 29.34 8.73 -2.97
N GLU A 52 28.51 8.03 -2.19
CA GLU A 52 28.86 6.78 -1.51
C GLU A 52 28.91 5.60 -2.50
N LEU A 53 28.16 5.70 -3.60
CA LEU A 53 28.19 4.79 -4.74
C LEU A 53 28.53 5.57 -6.02
N ALA A 54 29.29 4.93 -6.92
CA ALA A 54 29.54 5.49 -8.24
C ALA A 54 28.22 5.62 -9.02
N PHE A 55 28.05 6.74 -9.72
CA PHE A 55 26.84 6.97 -10.50
C PHE A 55 26.78 6.07 -11.75
N ASP A 56 25.68 5.35 -11.90
CA ASP A 56 25.29 4.62 -13.09
C ASP A 56 23.89 5.07 -13.51
N ALA A 57 23.78 5.64 -14.71
CA ALA A 57 22.55 6.23 -15.20
C ALA A 57 21.44 5.19 -15.43
N ASP A 58 21.79 4.01 -15.95
CA ASP A 58 20.82 2.96 -16.26
C ASP A 58 20.31 2.32 -14.96
N ALA A 59 21.21 2.09 -13.99
CA ALA A 59 20.84 1.62 -12.67
C ALA A 59 19.97 2.65 -11.94
N ALA A 60 20.34 3.93 -11.94
CA ALA A 60 19.55 4.99 -11.33
C ALA A 60 18.14 5.08 -11.94
N LEU A 61 18.03 5.02 -13.27
CA LEU A 61 16.75 5.02 -13.95
C LEU A 61 15.90 3.79 -13.59
N HIS A 62 16.52 2.60 -13.51
CA HIS A 62 15.85 1.39 -13.07
C HIS A 62 15.27 1.55 -11.66
N HIS A 63 16.08 1.94 -10.68
CA HIS A 63 15.63 2.10 -9.30
C HIS A 63 14.57 3.20 -9.15
N ALA A 64 14.72 4.33 -9.84
CA ALA A 64 13.75 5.43 -9.78
C ALA A 64 12.37 5.01 -10.29
N ARG A 65 12.31 4.20 -11.35
CA ARG A 65 11.03 3.67 -11.88
C ARG A 65 10.30 2.76 -10.89
N GLN A 66 11.02 2.00 -10.08
CA GLN A 66 10.42 1.08 -9.10
C GLN A 66 9.81 1.82 -7.90
N VAL A 67 10.27 3.05 -7.61
CA VAL A 67 9.73 3.87 -6.52
C VAL A 67 8.52 4.71 -6.97
N ASN A 68 8.46 5.11 -8.25
CA ASN A 68 7.41 5.96 -8.82
C ASN A 68 6.32 5.18 -9.59
N ALA A 69 6.09 3.92 -9.23
CA ALA A 69 5.09 3.06 -9.87
C ALA A 69 3.66 3.37 -9.41
#